data_AF-A0A538AU24-F1
#
_entry.id   AF-A0A538AU24-F1
#
_cell.length_a   1.000
_cell.length_b   1.000
_cell.length_c   1.000
_cell.angle_alpha   90.00
_cell.angle_beta   90.00
_cell.angle_gamma   90.00
#
_symmetry.space_group_name_H-M   'P 1'
#
loop_
_entity.id
_entity.type
_entity.pdbx_description
1 polymer ?
#
loop_
_entity_poly.entity_id
_entity_poly.type
_entity_poly.pdbx_seq_one_letter_code
_entity_poly.pdbx_strand_id
1 'polypeptide(L)'
;MASINMKATVIEPPKKAYGGVGTSTPRTAQLRTEFDMTLTNPLRLCLVLTCVNVPLTLKMYAEGAGGTATINSISCVSTNTNDTVTLGVNTSAVTMYVGQVTPDSAFTNTSAPASVSPATLATGTVLGIPINITASNNMSIAGLNGQPITLGPGAYTRSGSVGSNTITTDSLTSGLTINMSVGVLTVSGSSVSALINPVIQAVDTSLYNVMSTLPLGIQFAGADLWNYKIDCAGRKLVG
;
A
#
# COMPACT_ATOMS: atom_id res chain seq x y z
N MET A 1 -11.48 -18.83 -0.85
CA MET A 1 -12.09 -17.48 -0.83
C MET A 1 -11.77 -16.83 0.51
N ALA A 2 -11.83 -15.50 0.59
CA ALA A 2 -11.63 -14.73 1.81
C ALA A 2 -12.68 -13.62 1.88
N SER A 3 -13.13 -13.29 3.09
CA SER A 3 -13.92 -12.10 3.40
C SER A 3 -12.98 -10.95 3.71
N ILE A 4 -13.27 -9.75 3.22
CA ILE A 4 -12.45 -8.55 3.45
C ILE A 4 -13.35 -7.47 4.06
N ASN A 5 -12.99 -7.01 5.26
CA ASN A 5 -13.54 -5.82 5.88
C ASN A 5 -12.50 -4.70 5.76
N MET A 6 -12.87 -3.54 5.22
CA MET A 6 -11.93 -2.45 4.95
C MET A 6 -12.39 -1.14 5.59
N LYS A 7 -11.43 -0.40 6.16
CA LYS A 7 -11.57 0.98 6.60
C LYS A 7 -10.49 1.82 5.91
N ALA A 8 -10.88 2.99 5.40
CA ALA A 8 -9.98 3.90 4.71
C ALA A 8 -10.16 5.32 5.23
N THR A 9 -9.06 6.07 5.31
CA THR A 9 -9.11 7.51 5.57
C THR A 9 -8.23 8.28 4.59
N VAL A 10 -8.66 9.50 4.28
CA VAL A 10 -7.88 10.48 3.55
C VAL A 10 -7.18 11.37 4.56
N ILE A 11 -5.86 11.34 4.55
CA ILE A 11 -5.00 12.16 5.41
C ILE A 11 -4.99 13.61 4.93
N GLU A 12 -4.77 13.79 3.63
CA GLU A 12 -4.70 15.10 3.00
C GLU A 12 -5.42 15.07 1.65
N PRO A 13 -6.23 16.10 1.31
CA PRO A 13 -6.86 16.21 0.01
C PRO A 13 -5.83 16.58 -1.08
N PRO A 14 -6.13 16.28 -2.35
CA PRO A 14 -5.26 16.65 -3.46
C PRO A 14 -5.16 18.18 -3.59
N LYS A 15 -3.97 18.68 -3.94
CA LYS A 15 -3.73 20.10 -4.22
C LYS A 15 -3.51 20.33 -5.72
N LYS A 16 -4.24 21.30 -6.25
CA LYS A 16 -4.03 21.85 -7.58
C LYS A 16 -2.99 22.96 -7.52
N ALA A 17 -2.20 23.08 -8.58
CA ALA A 17 -1.25 24.16 -8.73
C ALA A 17 -1.68 25.11 -9.84
N TYR A 18 -1.44 26.41 -9.60
CA TYR A 18 -1.64 27.48 -10.56
C TYR A 18 -0.38 28.34 -10.56
N GLY A 19 0.17 28.63 -11.74
CA GLY A 19 1.32 29.52 -11.90
C GLY A 19 2.38 28.98 -12.85
N GLY A 20 3.57 29.59 -12.79
CA GLY A 20 4.70 29.29 -13.67
C GLY A 20 5.64 28.21 -13.13
N VAL A 21 6.78 28.07 -13.81
CA VAL A 21 7.87 27.18 -13.39
C VAL A 21 8.26 27.47 -11.94
N GLY A 22 8.26 26.45 -11.09
CA GLY A 22 8.65 26.54 -9.68
C GLY A 22 7.67 27.22 -8.71
N THR A 23 6.49 27.69 -9.14
CA THR A 23 5.63 28.52 -8.27
C THR A 23 4.71 27.73 -7.33
N SER A 24 4.52 26.41 -7.53
CA SER A 24 3.85 25.53 -6.55
C SER A 24 4.05 24.05 -6.89
N THR A 25 4.05 23.21 -5.85
CA THR A 25 4.17 21.76 -5.97
C THR A 25 2.78 21.13 -5.71
N PRO A 26 1.99 20.82 -6.76
CA PRO A 26 0.75 20.05 -6.59
C PRO A 26 1.07 18.70 -5.95
N ARG A 27 0.11 18.17 -5.19
CA ARG A 27 0.22 16.85 -4.56
C ARG A 27 -1.09 16.07 -4.66
N THR A 28 -0.99 14.76 -4.77
CA THR A 28 -2.15 13.86 -4.72
C THR A 28 -2.59 13.63 -3.27
N ALA A 29 -3.75 12.98 -3.12
CA ALA A 29 -4.25 12.61 -1.81
C ALA A 29 -3.32 11.61 -1.11
N GLN A 30 -3.14 11.77 0.20
CA GLN A 30 -2.49 10.77 1.04
C GLN A 30 -3.55 9.87 1.65
N LEU A 31 -3.36 8.55 1.57
CA LEU A 31 -4.34 7.56 2.00
C LEU A 31 -3.71 6.60 3.01
N ARG A 32 -4.48 6.30 4.06
CA ARG A 32 -4.19 5.20 4.98
C ARG A 32 -5.40 4.28 5.02
N THR A 33 -5.13 2.98 4.95
CA THR A 33 -6.18 1.96 4.89
C THR A 33 -5.84 0.81 5.81
N GLU A 34 -6.80 0.39 6.61
CA GLU A 34 -6.75 -0.84 7.40
C GLU A 34 -7.75 -1.84 6.81
N PHE A 35 -7.37 -3.10 6.76
CA PHE A 35 -8.24 -4.16 6.28
C PHE A 35 -8.03 -5.42 7.11
N ASP A 36 -9.15 -5.98 7.55
CA ASP A 36 -9.23 -7.27 8.18
C ASP A 36 -9.67 -8.28 7.12
N MET A 37 -8.80 -9.23 6.82
CA MET A 37 -9.08 -10.29 5.88
C MET A 37 -9.27 -11.59 6.62
N THR A 38 -10.46 -12.17 6.56
CA THR A 38 -10.75 -13.47 7.14
C THR A 38 -10.82 -14.53 6.05
N LEU A 39 -10.03 -15.59 6.18
CA LEU A 39 -10.10 -16.70 5.24
C LEU A 39 -11.40 -17.47 5.38
N THR A 40 -12.01 -17.84 4.25
CA THR A 40 -13.20 -18.70 4.23
C THR A 40 -12.87 -20.13 4.65
N ASN A 41 -11.67 -20.61 4.32
CA ASN A 41 -11.21 -21.94 4.73
C ASN A 41 -10.39 -21.81 6.01
N PRO A 42 -10.83 -22.43 7.13
CA PRO A 42 -10.07 -22.41 8.37
C PRO A 42 -8.77 -23.19 8.23
N LEU A 43 -7.74 -22.76 8.96
CA LEU A 43 -6.50 -23.50 9.10
C LEU A 43 -6.75 -24.75 9.94
N ARG A 44 -6.27 -25.90 9.45
CA ARG A 44 -6.32 -27.14 10.20
C ARG A 44 -5.01 -27.29 10.98
N LEU A 45 -5.06 -27.08 12.29
CA LEU A 45 -3.94 -27.27 13.19
C LEU A 45 -4.05 -28.65 13.84
N CYS A 46 -3.02 -29.47 13.69
CA CYS A 46 -2.97 -30.80 14.28
C CYS A 46 -1.84 -30.90 15.29
N LEU A 47 -2.16 -31.42 16.49
CA LEU A 47 -1.17 -31.85 17.46
C LEU A 47 -1.33 -33.36 17.63
N VAL A 48 -0.29 -34.11 17.27
CA VAL A 48 -0.27 -35.58 17.23
C VAL A 48 -1.36 -36.13 16.29
N LEU A 49 -2.54 -36.49 16.83
CA LEU A 49 -3.66 -37.09 16.07
C LEU A 49 -4.94 -36.24 16.12
N THR A 50 -4.98 -35.21 16.95
CA THR A 50 -6.14 -34.31 17.08
C THR A 50 -5.91 -33.05 16.29
N CYS A 51 -6.92 -32.70 15.47
CA CYS A 51 -6.89 -31.49 14.67
C CYS A 51 -8.06 -30.58 15.01
N VAL A 52 -7.82 -29.28 14.95
CA VAL A 52 -8.87 -28.27 15.04
C VAL A 52 -8.80 -27.34 13.84
N ASN A 53 -9.98 -26.92 13.41
CA ASN A 53 -10.12 -25.91 12.37
C ASN A 53 -10.22 -24.56 13.07
N VAL A 54 -9.25 -23.68 12.81
CA VAL A 54 -9.21 -22.33 13.36
C VAL A 54 -9.38 -21.29 12.25
N PRO A 55 -10.28 -20.31 12.43
CA PRO A 55 -10.42 -19.23 11.48
C PRO A 55 -9.13 -18.40 11.46
N LEU A 56 -8.69 -18.04 10.26
CA LEU A 56 -7.52 -17.18 10.06
C LEU A 56 -7.99 -15.78 9.69
N THR A 57 -7.58 -14.77 10.46
CA THR A 57 -7.81 -13.36 10.14
C THR A 57 -6.49 -12.60 10.08
N LEU A 58 -6.18 -12.03 8.93
CA LEU A 58 -5.02 -11.19 8.71
C LEU A 58 -5.41 -9.74 8.92
N LYS A 59 -4.72 -9.09 9.85
CA LYS A 59 -4.79 -7.64 10.02
C LYS A 59 -3.71 -7.00 9.18
N MET A 60 -4.13 -6.10 8.32
CA MET A 60 -3.25 -5.45 7.39
C MET A 60 -3.51 -3.96 7.36
N TYR A 61 -2.44 -3.23 7.10
CA TYR A 61 -2.46 -1.79 7.03
C TYR A 61 -1.58 -1.33 5.90
N ALA A 62 -2.05 -0.39 5.10
CA ALA A 62 -1.28 0.21 4.04
C ALA A 62 -1.26 1.72 4.20
N GLU A 63 -0.07 2.27 4.04
CA GLU A 63 0.18 3.70 3.98
C GLU A 63 0.73 4.03 2.60
N GLY A 64 -0.01 4.86 1.88
CA GLY A 64 0.41 5.40 0.59
C GLY A 64 0.42 6.92 0.68
N ALA A 65 1.61 7.50 0.68
CA ALA A 65 1.76 8.94 0.56
C ALA A 65 1.70 9.35 -0.92
N GLY A 66 0.90 10.36 -1.20
CA GLY A 66 0.66 10.92 -2.51
C GLY A 66 1.93 11.44 -3.18
N GLY A 67 1.96 11.35 -4.51
CA GLY A 67 2.98 12.00 -5.31
C GLY A 67 2.84 13.52 -5.38
N THR A 68 3.98 14.17 -5.54
CA THR A 68 4.14 15.57 -5.87
C THR A 68 4.54 15.72 -7.33
N ALA A 69 4.19 16.84 -7.95
CA ALA A 69 4.77 17.24 -9.22
C ALA A 69 5.26 18.67 -9.12
N THR A 70 6.30 19.04 -9.86
CA THR A 70 6.79 20.42 -9.96
C THR A 70 6.86 20.79 -11.43
N ILE A 71 6.40 21.97 -11.82
CA ILE A 71 6.54 22.45 -13.19
C ILE A 71 8.02 22.77 -13.44
N ASN A 72 8.68 21.96 -14.26
CA ASN A 72 10.09 22.15 -14.63
C ASN A 72 10.24 23.07 -15.85
N SER A 73 9.35 22.92 -16.84
CA SER A 73 9.36 23.78 -18.03
C SER A 73 7.98 23.88 -18.65
N ILE A 74 7.75 24.99 -19.36
CA ILE A 74 6.58 25.22 -20.20
C ILE A 74 7.12 25.58 -21.58
N SER A 75 6.77 24.80 -22.60
CA SER A 75 7.10 25.06 -23.99
C SER A 75 5.87 25.61 -24.69
N CYS A 76 5.98 26.83 -25.20
CA CYS A 76 4.95 27.51 -25.94
C CYS A 76 5.29 27.48 -27.42
N VAL A 77 4.36 27.04 -28.27
CA VAL A 77 4.53 27.03 -29.72
C VAL A 77 3.47 27.89 -30.40
N SER A 78 3.62 28.16 -31.70
CA SER A 78 2.75 29.10 -32.43
C SER A 78 1.27 28.71 -32.40
N THR A 79 0.99 27.41 -32.33
CA THR A 79 -0.33 26.81 -32.16
C THR A 79 -0.52 26.35 -30.71
N ASN A 80 -1.31 27.10 -29.94
CA ASN A 80 -1.50 26.87 -28.51
C ASN A 80 -2.00 25.44 -28.15
N THR A 81 -2.55 24.69 -29.10
CA THR A 81 -2.96 23.28 -28.91
C THR A 81 -1.78 22.32 -28.74
N ASN A 82 -0.58 22.74 -29.12
CA ASN A 82 0.66 21.97 -29.04
C ASN A 82 1.58 22.45 -27.91
N ASP A 83 1.10 23.37 -27.06
CA ASP A 83 1.84 23.80 -25.88
C ASP A 83 2.04 22.61 -24.94
N THR A 84 3.22 22.51 -24.30
CA THR A 84 3.50 21.41 -23.39
C THR A 84 4.03 21.91 -22.06
N VAL A 85 3.69 21.18 -21.00
CA VAL A 85 4.27 21.35 -19.67
C VAL A 85 5.05 20.09 -19.33
N THR A 86 6.30 20.27 -18.86
CA THR A 86 7.09 19.17 -18.31
C THR A 86 7.11 19.28 -16.81
N LEU A 87 6.70 18.20 -16.16
CA LEU A 87 6.58 18.06 -14.71
C LEU A 87 7.70 17.16 -14.20
N GLY A 88 8.38 17.56 -13.13
CA GLY A 88 9.22 16.68 -12.31
C GLY A 88 8.36 16.02 -11.25
N VAL A 89 8.12 14.72 -11.38
CA VAL A 89 7.19 13.97 -10.53
C VAL A 89 7.97 13.18 -9.51
N ASN A 90 7.57 13.31 -8.24
CA ASN A 90 8.03 12.44 -7.17
C ASN A 90 6.83 11.70 -6.59
N THR A 91 6.93 10.40 -6.34
CA THR A 91 5.95 9.67 -5.55
C THR A 91 6.59 9.21 -4.26
N SER A 92 5.82 9.15 -3.18
CA SER A 92 6.32 8.53 -1.96
C SER A 92 6.29 7.01 -2.08
N ALA A 93 7.02 6.34 -1.19
CA ALA A 93 6.93 4.91 -1.05
C ALA A 93 5.54 4.50 -0.53
N VAL A 94 5.09 3.31 -0.94
CA VAL A 94 3.95 2.64 -0.31
C VAL A 94 4.49 1.62 0.65
N THR A 95 4.06 1.69 1.90
CA THR A 95 4.41 0.68 2.88
C THR A 95 3.17 -0.09 3.27
N MET A 96 3.23 -1.41 3.11
CA MET A 96 2.20 -2.34 3.55
C MET A 96 2.72 -3.09 4.77
N TYR A 97 1.84 -3.29 5.72
CA TYR A 97 2.13 -3.92 6.99
C TYR A 97 1.15 -5.06 7.21
N VAL A 98 1.65 -6.15 7.76
CA VAL A 98 0.86 -7.22 8.38
C VAL A 98 1.06 -7.08 9.88
N GLY A 99 -0.02 -6.97 10.64
CA GLY A 99 0.03 -6.79 12.08
C GLY A 99 -1.04 -5.86 12.63
N GLN A 100 -1.03 -5.67 13.95
CA GLN A 100 -1.94 -4.79 14.65
C GLN A 100 -1.34 -3.39 14.66
N VAL A 101 -2.09 -2.45 14.12
CA VAL A 101 -1.76 -1.04 14.17
C VAL A 101 -2.47 -0.41 15.35
N THR A 102 -1.79 0.46 16.09
CA THR A 102 -2.41 1.19 17.20
C THR A 102 -3.39 2.21 16.63
N PRO A 103 -4.73 2.04 16.82
CA PRO A 103 -5.74 2.69 15.96
C PRO A 103 -5.71 4.22 15.99
N ASP A 104 -5.45 4.80 17.17
CA ASP A 104 -5.60 6.24 17.35
C ASP A 104 -4.45 7.03 16.74
N SER A 105 -3.21 6.53 16.80
CA SER A 105 -2.07 7.23 16.21
C SER A 105 -1.96 7.00 14.70
N ALA A 106 -2.36 5.84 14.19
CA ALA A 106 -2.14 5.54 12.78
C ALA A 106 -3.09 6.27 11.83
N PHE A 107 -4.29 6.67 12.25
CA PHE A 107 -5.17 7.46 11.38
C PHE A 107 -5.15 8.96 11.65
N THR A 108 -4.54 9.41 12.75
CA THR A 108 -4.53 10.83 13.14
C THR A 108 -3.14 11.46 13.15
N ASN A 109 -2.06 10.69 13.36
CA ASN A 109 -0.68 11.19 13.33
C ASN A 109 -0.04 10.97 11.96
N THR A 110 -0.10 12.00 11.13
CA THR A 110 0.36 11.99 9.73
C THR A 110 1.83 12.38 9.58
N SER A 111 2.50 12.71 10.69
CA SER A 111 3.89 13.18 10.71
C SER A 111 4.90 12.05 10.91
N ALA A 112 4.44 10.84 11.18
CA ALA A 112 5.27 9.64 11.35
C ALA A 112 4.61 8.42 10.68
N PRO A 113 5.40 7.44 10.20
CA PRO A 113 4.88 6.15 9.76
C PRO A 113 4.09 5.44 10.87
N ALA A 114 3.13 4.61 10.51
CA ALA A 114 2.43 3.78 11.48
C ALA A 114 3.37 2.81 12.20
N SER A 115 3.16 2.65 13.51
CA SER A 115 3.79 1.59 14.30
C SER A 115 2.90 0.34 14.26
N VAL A 116 3.51 -0.81 14.01
CA VAL A 116 2.82 -2.09 13.85
C VAL A 116 3.40 -3.09 14.83
N SER A 117 2.53 -3.74 15.59
CA SER A 117 2.85 -4.83 16.50
C SER A 117 2.33 -6.17 15.94
N PRO A 118 2.81 -7.33 16.42
CA PRO A 118 2.26 -8.61 15.99
C PRO A 118 0.74 -8.70 16.21
N ALA A 119 0.00 -9.00 15.14
CA ALA A 119 -1.44 -9.29 15.25
C ALA A 119 -1.65 -10.77 15.51
N THR A 120 -2.65 -11.09 16.33
CA THR A 120 -3.21 -12.44 16.39
C THR A 120 -3.90 -12.77 15.07
N LEU A 121 -3.37 -13.79 14.41
CA LEU A 121 -3.88 -14.35 13.17
C LEU A 121 -4.98 -15.36 13.42
N ALA A 122 -4.77 -16.25 14.39
CA ALA A 122 -5.69 -17.32 14.73
C ALA A 122 -5.51 -17.72 16.19
N THR A 123 -6.60 -18.09 16.83
CA THR A 123 -6.62 -18.70 18.17
C THR A 123 -7.42 -19.98 18.13
N GLY A 124 -7.00 -20.95 18.94
CA GLY A 124 -7.72 -22.23 19.06
C GLY A 124 -7.31 -22.99 20.29
N THR A 125 -7.79 -24.21 20.39
CA THR A 125 -7.44 -25.11 21.50
C THR A 125 -7.32 -26.53 20.96
N VAL A 126 -6.19 -27.18 21.18
CA VAL A 126 -5.99 -28.59 20.82
C VAL A 126 -5.71 -29.36 22.11
N LEU A 127 -6.50 -30.40 22.41
CA LEU A 127 -6.38 -31.19 23.64
C LEU A 127 -6.45 -30.33 24.93
N GLY A 128 -7.25 -29.26 24.93
CA GLY A 128 -7.34 -28.33 26.06
C GLY A 128 -6.17 -27.34 26.17
N ILE A 129 -5.19 -27.41 25.27
CA ILE A 129 -4.03 -26.51 25.25
C ILE A 129 -4.33 -25.33 24.31
N PRO A 130 -4.30 -24.08 24.80
CA PRO A 130 -4.57 -22.92 23.95
C PRO A 130 -3.44 -22.73 22.93
N ILE A 131 -3.82 -22.41 21.70
CA ILE A 131 -2.91 -22.06 20.62
C ILE A 131 -3.19 -20.62 20.21
N ASN A 132 -2.14 -19.82 20.08
CA ASN A 132 -2.21 -18.47 19.55
C ASN A 132 -1.13 -18.31 18.49
N ILE A 133 -1.55 -17.88 17.30
CA ILE A 133 -0.67 -17.61 16.16
C ILE A 133 -0.65 -16.11 15.97
N THR A 134 0.55 -15.52 15.99
CA THR A 134 0.73 -14.10 15.71
C THR A 134 1.67 -13.90 14.54
N ALA A 135 1.48 -12.81 13.81
CA ALA A 135 2.42 -12.41 12.77
C ALA A 135 2.58 -10.90 12.70
N SER A 136 3.77 -10.50 12.29
CA SER A 136 4.07 -9.14 11.88
C SER A 136 5.03 -9.14 10.69
N ASN A 137 4.82 -8.22 9.77
CA ASN A 137 5.83 -7.82 8.80
C ASN A 137 5.51 -6.44 8.21
N ASN A 138 6.46 -5.89 7.47
CA ASN A 138 6.22 -4.80 6.56
C ASN A 138 7.00 -5.00 5.26
N MET A 139 6.49 -4.41 4.19
CA MET A 139 7.22 -4.22 2.94
C MET A 139 7.02 -2.79 2.49
N SER A 140 8.00 -2.24 1.77
CA SER A 140 7.87 -0.93 1.15
C SER A 140 8.23 -1.01 -0.32
N ILE A 141 7.42 -0.39 -1.17
CA ILE A 141 7.69 -0.19 -2.58
C ILE A 141 8.18 1.24 -2.71
N ALA A 142 9.43 1.40 -3.14
CA ALA A 142 10.03 2.71 -3.33
C ALA A 142 9.22 3.56 -4.32
N GLY A 143 9.08 4.84 -4.02
CA GLY A 143 8.49 5.81 -4.92
C GLY A 143 9.44 6.20 -6.06
N LEU A 144 8.90 6.93 -7.03
CA LEU A 144 9.66 7.52 -8.11
C LEU A 144 10.23 8.86 -7.65
N ASN A 145 11.46 9.19 -8.08
CA ASN A 145 12.07 10.49 -7.82
C ASN A 145 12.43 11.17 -9.14
N GLY A 146 12.01 12.43 -9.28
CA GLY A 146 12.39 13.33 -10.37
C GLY A 146 11.96 12.88 -11.76
N GLN A 147 10.93 12.04 -11.89
CA GLN A 147 10.55 11.49 -13.19
C GLN A 147 9.96 12.58 -14.09
N PRO A 148 10.55 12.84 -15.27
CA PRO A 148 10.04 13.87 -16.17
C PRO A 148 8.80 13.34 -16.90
N ILE A 149 7.70 14.07 -16.79
CA ILE A 149 6.45 13.77 -17.49
C ILE A 149 6.03 14.99 -18.30
N THR A 150 5.86 14.83 -19.60
CA THR A 150 5.41 15.89 -20.50
C THR A 150 3.95 15.71 -20.86
N LEU A 151 3.15 16.77 -20.68
CA LEU A 151 1.72 16.78 -20.95
C LEU A 151 1.36 17.94 -21.88
N GLY A 152 0.55 17.65 -22.91
CA GLY A 152 -0.15 18.65 -23.70
C GLY A 152 -1.42 19.16 -22.98
N PRO A 153 -2.14 20.14 -23.54
CA PRO A 153 -3.33 20.71 -22.92
C PRO A 153 -4.46 19.66 -22.90
N GLY A 154 -5.15 19.54 -21.77
CA GLY A 154 -6.20 18.54 -21.54
C GLY A 154 -5.69 17.12 -21.26
N ALA A 155 -4.39 16.86 -21.42
CA ALA A 155 -3.82 15.52 -21.27
C ALA A 155 -3.78 15.05 -19.81
N TYR A 156 -4.11 13.78 -19.61
CA TYR A 156 -4.02 13.06 -18.33
C TYR A 156 -2.99 11.95 -18.45
N THR A 157 -2.22 11.74 -17.39
CA THR A 157 -1.42 10.54 -17.23
C THR A 157 -1.27 10.19 -15.76
N ARG A 158 -0.83 8.97 -15.50
CA ARG A 158 -0.45 8.50 -14.18
C ARG A 158 1.03 8.15 -14.18
N SER A 159 1.76 8.63 -13.19
CA SER A 159 3.17 8.27 -12.98
C SER A 159 3.32 7.66 -11.58
N GLY A 160 3.86 6.44 -11.48
CA GLY A 160 4.02 5.76 -10.20
C GLY A 160 4.73 4.42 -10.33
N SER A 161 5.36 3.98 -9.24
CA SER A 161 6.10 2.72 -9.17
C SER A 161 5.18 1.48 -9.17
N VAL A 162 3.93 1.65 -8.73
CA VAL A 162 2.96 0.56 -8.65
C VAL A 162 2.20 0.55 -9.97
N GLY A 163 2.63 -0.36 -10.84
CA GLY A 163 2.31 -0.43 -12.26
C GLY A 163 3.49 -0.90 -13.12
N SER A 164 4.74 -0.70 -12.65
CA SER A 164 5.95 -1.23 -13.29
C SER A 164 6.78 -2.15 -12.40
N ASN A 165 6.66 -2.05 -11.08
CA ASN A 165 7.19 -3.05 -10.15
C ASN A 165 6.04 -3.97 -9.75
N THR A 166 6.00 -5.17 -10.34
CA THR A 166 5.10 -6.24 -9.92
C THR A 166 5.25 -6.41 -8.42
N ILE A 167 4.15 -6.25 -7.68
CA ILE A 167 4.22 -6.60 -6.27
C ILE A 167 4.36 -8.11 -6.19
N THR A 168 5.57 -8.59 -5.90
CA THR A 168 5.78 -10.00 -5.62
C THR A 168 5.47 -10.23 -4.15
N THR A 169 4.49 -11.09 -3.88
CA THR A 169 4.12 -11.49 -2.52
C THR A 169 5.31 -12.09 -1.79
N ASP A 170 6.29 -12.64 -2.53
CA ASP A 170 7.58 -13.14 -2.07
C ASP A 170 8.29 -12.21 -1.07
N SER A 171 8.26 -10.89 -1.29
CA SER A 171 8.95 -9.94 -0.41
C SER A 171 8.25 -9.77 0.95
N LEU A 172 6.91 -9.82 0.97
CA LEU A 172 6.11 -9.70 2.18
C LEU A 172 6.03 -11.04 2.94
N THR A 173 6.06 -12.17 2.24
CA THR A 173 6.03 -13.50 2.85
C THR A 173 7.41 -13.92 3.38
N SER A 174 8.49 -13.60 2.67
CA SER A 174 9.86 -13.92 3.11
C SER A 174 10.29 -13.19 4.38
N GLY A 175 9.79 -11.96 4.62
CA GLY A 175 10.03 -11.23 5.87
C GLY A 175 9.03 -11.55 6.98
N LEU A 176 8.02 -12.40 6.73
CA LEU A 176 6.93 -12.64 7.66
C LEU A 176 7.41 -13.38 8.89
N THR A 177 7.43 -12.70 10.04
CA THR A 177 7.73 -13.32 11.32
C THR A 177 6.45 -13.89 11.89
N ILE A 178 6.33 -15.22 11.89
CA ILE A 178 5.19 -15.93 12.49
C ILE A 178 5.66 -16.57 13.79
N ASN A 179 4.93 -16.28 14.87
CA ASN A 179 5.13 -16.92 16.16
C ASN A 179 3.91 -17.76 16.50
N MET A 180 4.15 -18.95 17.06
CA MET A 180 3.11 -19.80 17.60
C MET A 180 3.39 -20.06 19.07
N SER A 181 2.42 -19.79 19.92
CA SER A 181 2.44 -20.18 21.33
C SER A 181 1.43 -21.29 21.58
N VAL A 182 1.87 -22.34 22.28
CA VAL A 182 1.08 -23.50 22.66
C VAL A 182 1.13 -23.60 24.18
N GLY A 183 0.05 -23.21 24.86
CA GLY A 183 0.06 -23.01 26.31
C GLY A 183 1.02 -21.89 26.71
N VAL A 184 1.93 -22.19 27.64
CA VAL A 184 3.00 -21.27 28.09
C VAL A 184 4.28 -21.36 27.23
N LEU A 185 4.34 -22.30 26.29
CA LEU A 185 5.50 -22.49 25.43
C LEU A 185 5.35 -21.66 24.16
N THR A 186 6.23 -20.68 23.97
CA THR A 186 6.39 -19.98 22.69
C THR A 186 7.44 -20.72 21.87
N VAL A 187 7.07 -21.15 20.67
CA VAL A 187 8.01 -21.79 19.74
C VAL A 187 8.25 -20.84 18.58
N SER A 188 9.52 -20.47 18.38
CA SER A 188 10.00 -19.71 17.23
C SER A 188 11.06 -20.53 16.49
N GLY A 189 11.07 -20.51 15.15
CA GLY A 189 12.11 -21.16 14.34
C GLY A 189 11.71 -22.42 13.56
N SER A 190 12.72 -23.16 13.09
CA SER A 190 12.61 -24.19 12.03
C SER A 190 11.79 -25.43 12.40
N SER A 191 11.72 -25.83 13.68
CA SER A 191 10.86 -26.93 14.15
C SER A 191 9.36 -26.62 14.02
N VAL A 192 9.00 -25.35 13.87
CA VAL A 192 7.62 -24.87 13.71
C VAL A 192 7.23 -24.76 12.24
N SER A 193 8.18 -24.88 11.32
CA SER A 193 7.94 -24.75 9.87
C SER A 193 6.87 -25.70 9.37
N ALA A 194 6.84 -26.97 9.81
CA ALA A 194 5.82 -27.93 9.41
C ALA A 194 4.39 -27.57 9.89
N LEU A 195 4.27 -26.93 11.05
CA LEU A 195 2.98 -26.49 11.61
C LEU A 195 2.53 -25.13 11.03
N ILE A 196 3.49 -24.28 10.66
CA ILE A 196 3.27 -22.92 10.15
C ILE A 196 3.21 -22.88 8.62
N ASN A 197 3.72 -23.89 7.90
CA ASN A 197 3.72 -23.90 6.42
C ASN A 197 2.31 -23.69 5.83
N PRO A 198 1.24 -24.34 6.35
CA PRO A 198 -0.12 -24.07 5.88
C PRO A 198 -0.55 -22.63 6.15
N VAL A 199 -0.07 -22.01 7.23
CA VAL A 199 -0.30 -20.60 7.55
C VAL A 199 0.39 -19.72 6.52
N ILE A 200 1.67 -19.97 6.21
CA ILE A 200 2.43 -19.20 5.21
C ILE A 200 1.75 -19.27 3.84
N GLN A 201 1.34 -20.46 3.39
CA GLN A 201 0.66 -20.64 2.11
C GLN A 201 -0.70 -19.95 2.06
N ALA A 202 -1.45 -20.02 3.16
CA ALA A 202 -2.75 -19.37 3.28
C ALA A 202 -2.59 -17.84 3.30
N VAL A 203 -1.57 -17.32 3.97
CA VAL A 203 -1.23 -15.90 3.98
C VAL A 203 -0.78 -15.43 2.60
N ASP A 204 0.11 -16.17 1.94
CA ASP A 204 0.61 -15.86 0.59
C ASP A 204 -0.53 -15.76 -0.44
N THR A 205 -1.39 -16.78 -0.50
CA THR A 205 -2.54 -16.80 -1.43
C THR A 205 -3.49 -15.64 -1.17
N SER A 206 -3.69 -15.27 0.10
CA SER A 206 -4.67 -14.24 0.46
C SER A 206 -4.13 -12.83 0.28
N LEU A 207 -2.86 -12.62 0.62
CA LEU A 207 -2.11 -11.41 0.26
C LEU A 207 -2.11 -11.22 -1.25
N TYR A 208 -1.78 -12.26 -2.01
CA TYR A 208 -1.83 -12.23 -3.48
C TYR A 208 -3.20 -11.80 -3.98
N ASN A 209 -4.27 -12.37 -3.44
CA ASN A 209 -5.63 -12.00 -3.80
C ASN A 209 -5.90 -10.54 -3.46
N VAL A 210 -5.64 -10.04 -2.25
CA VAL A 210 -5.86 -8.61 -1.98
C VAL A 210 -5.02 -7.69 -2.87
N MET A 211 -3.76 -8.03 -3.10
CA MET A 211 -2.87 -7.18 -3.89
C MET A 211 -3.26 -7.16 -5.37
N SER A 212 -3.78 -8.27 -5.91
CA SER A 212 -4.26 -8.38 -7.29
C SER A 212 -5.72 -7.94 -7.47
N THR A 213 -6.54 -8.05 -6.42
CA THR A 213 -7.99 -7.81 -6.48
C THR A 213 -8.46 -6.61 -5.69
N LEU A 214 -7.60 -5.70 -5.22
CA LEU A 214 -8.00 -4.41 -4.64
C LEU A 214 -8.87 -3.67 -5.67
N PRO A 215 -10.21 -3.74 -5.58
CA PRO A 215 -11.11 -3.48 -6.70
C PRO A 215 -11.67 -2.05 -6.64
N LEU A 216 -11.14 -1.21 -5.75
CA LEU A 216 -11.67 0.13 -5.48
C LEU A 216 -11.10 1.19 -6.43
N GLY A 217 -10.25 0.83 -7.40
CA GLY A 217 -9.49 1.80 -8.19
C GLY A 217 -8.49 2.63 -7.36
N ILE A 218 -8.42 2.38 -6.05
CA ILE A 218 -7.42 2.92 -5.13
C ILE A 218 -6.11 2.20 -5.42
N GLN A 219 -5.37 2.75 -6.36
CA GLN A 219 -4.03 2.29 -6.66
C GLN A 219 -3.08 3.02 -5.72
N PHE A 220 -2.51 2.27 -4.76
CA PHE A 220 -1.48 2.76 -3.86
C PHE A 220 -0.22 3.12 -4.66
N ALA A 221 0.40 4.25 -4.35
CA ALA A 221 1.51 4.86 -5.09
C ALA A 221 1.14 5.32 -6.51
N GLY A 222 1.40 6.59 -6.72
CA GLY A 222 1.20 7.24 -8.00
C GLY A 222 0.91 8.72 -7.82
N ALA A 223 1.18 9.46 -8.88
CA ALA A 223 0.70 10.80 -9.09
C ALA A 223 -0.26 10.75 -10.28
N ASP A 224 -1.53 11.03 -10.04
CA ASP A 224 -2.48 11.36 -11.08
C ASP A 224 -2.21 12.80 -11.53
N LEU A 225 -1.82 12.95 -12.79
CA LEU A 225 -1.39 14.20 -13.38
C LEU A 225 -2.37 14.60 -14.46
N TRP A 226 -2.91 15.80 -14.32
CA TRP A 226 -3.81 16.35 -15.31
C TRP A 226 -3.41 17.78 -15.64
N ASN A 227 -3.16 18.03 -16.92
CA ASN A 227 -2.93 19.38 -17.41
C ASN A 227 -4.24 19.96 -17.93
N TYR A 228 -4.90 20.79 -17.12
CA TYR A 228 -6.19 21.38 -17.51
C TYR A 228 -6.07 22.39 -18.65
N LYS A 229 -5.13 23.34 -18.55
CA LYS A 229 -4.90 24.39 -19.55
C LYS A 229 -3.47 24.93 -19.43
N ILE A 230 -2.85 25.24 -20.56
CA ILE A 230 -1.66 26.08 -20.65
C ILE A 230 -2.08 27.40 -21.29
N ASP A 231 -1.63 28.53 -20.72
CA ASP A 231 -1.88 29.85 -21.27
C ASP A 231 -0.56 30.58 -21.55
N CYS A 232 -0.14 30.52 -22.81
CA CYS A 232 1.07 31.17 -23.31
C CYS A 232 0.79 32.55 -23.94
N ALA A 233 -0.47 33.05 -23.91
CA ALA A 233 -0.85 34.26 -24.64
C ALA A 233 -0.09 35.52 -24.20
N GLY A 234 0.35 35.59 -22.94
CA GLY A 234 1.15 36.71 -22.40
C GLY A 234 2.63 36.74 -22.80
N ARG A 235 3.14 35.73 -23.52
CA ARG A 235 4.56 35.63 -23.93
C ARG A 235 4.79 35.64 -25.44
N LYS A 236 3.77 35.90 -26.25
CA LYS A 236 3.96 36.22 -27.67
C LYS A 236 4.57 37.61 -27.75
N LEU A 237 5.90 37.70 -27.81
CA LEU A 237 6.52 38.91 -28.37
C LEU A 237 5.90 39.10 -29.74
N VAL A 238 5.21 40.23 -29.90
CA VAL A 238 4.59 40.69 -31.14
C VAL A 238 5.62 40.49 -32.26
N GLY A 239 5.27 39.65 -33.23
CA GLY A 239 5.95 39.62 -34.53
C GLY A 239 5.41 40.77 -35.37
#